data_AF-A0A2T5NJW9-F1
#
_entry.id   AF-A0A2T5NJW9-F1
#
_cell.length_a   1.000
_cell.length_b   1.000
_cell.length_c   1.000
_cell.angle_alpha   90.00
_cell.angle_beta   90.00
_cell.angle_gamma   90.00
#
_symmetry.space_group_name_H-M   'P 1'
#
loop_
_entity.id
_entity.type
_entity.pdbx_description
1 polymer ?
#
loop_
_entity_poly.entity_id
_entity_poly.type
_entity_poly.pdbx_seq_one_letter_code
_entity_poly.pdbx_strand_id
1 'polypeptide(L)'
;MIKRPLFMTFLAILAGCSDPMVEAIASRDTFAYAAVNDARDKPAFTIQAGTSCLVGKTLFGKVDAYTEVVCGDKKGWVLESENMKSSKSVGG
;
A
#
# COMPACT_ATOMS: atom_id res chain seq x y z
N MET A 1 -18.80 -54.56 9.56
CA MET A 1 -19.10 -53.42 8.67
C MET A 1 -19.52 -52.26 9.58
N ILE A 2 -18.95 -51.06 9.65
CA ILE A 2 -18.06 -50.25 8.81
C ILE A 2 -17.27 -49.33 9.77
N LYS A 3 -15.94 -49.28 9.64
CA LYS A 3 -15.09 -48.33 10.39
C LYS A 3 -15.28 -46.93 9.77
N ARG A 4 -15.76 -45.96 10.55
CA ARG A 4 -15.85 -44.55 10.12
C ARG A 4 -14.46 -43.90 10.25
N PRO A 5 -13.80 -43.47 9.16
CA PRO A 5 -12.57 -42.71 9.29
C PRO A 5 -12.93 -41.26 9.64
N LEU A 6 -12.46 -40.80 10.79
CA LEU A 6 -12.50 -39.39 11.18
C LEU A 6 -11.46 -38.66 10.32
N PHE A 7 -11.87 -38.12 9.17
CA PHE A 7 -11.01 -37.31 8.32
C PHE A 7 -10.91 -35.91 8.95
N MET A 8 -9.86 -35.72 9.75
CA MET A 8 -9.55 -34.46 10.42
C MET A 8 -8.83 -33.55 9.41
N THR A 9 -9.61 -32.75 8.67
CA THR A 9 -9.06 -31.80 7.70
C THR A 9 -8.38 -30.66 8.44
N PHE A 10 -7.04 -30.68 8.49
CA PHE A 10 -6.23 -29.55 8.93
C PHE A 10 -6.39 -28.38 7.94
N LEU A 11 -7.08 -27.33 8.35
CA LEU A 11 -7.05 -26.03 7.68
C LEU A 11 -5.67 -25.41 7.90
N ALA A 12 -4.80 -25.52 6.90
CA ALA A 12 -3.55 -24.76 6.86
C ALA A 12 -3.90 -23.29 6.56
N ILE A 13 -3.77 -22.42 7.57
CA ILE A 13 -3.85 -20.97 7.40
C ILE A 13 -2.56 -20.54 6.68
N LEU A 14 -2.66 -20.33 5.36
CA LEU A 14 -1.61 -19.66 4.58
C LEU A 14 -1.59 -18.19 5.01
N ALA A 15 -0.81 -17.86 6.03
CA ALA A 15 -0.41 -16.47 6.27
C ALA A 15 0.43 -16.03 5.06
N GLY A 16 -0.21 -15.34 4.11
CA GLY A 16 0.48 -14.79 2.95
C GLY A 16 1.52 -13.76 3.40
N CYS A 17 2.75 -13.86 2.89
CA CYS A 17 3.77 -12.84 3.06
C CYS A 17 3.36 -11.58 2.28
N SER A 18 2.56 -10.71 2.89
CA SER A 18 2.42 -9.34 2.41
C SER A 18 3.57 -8.50 2.98
N ASP A 19 4.22 -7.70 2.14
CA ASP A 19 5.18 -6.70 2.61
C ASP A 19 4.51 -5.78 3.65
N PRO A 20 5.16 -5.51 4.79
CA PRO A 20 4.60 -4.65 5.82
C PRO A 20 4.47 -3.22 5.31
N MET A 21 3.30 -2.62 5.51
CA MET A 21 3.09 -1.20 5.25
C MET A 21 3.40 -0.37 6.50
N VAL A 22 3.80 0.88 6.30
CA VAL A 22 4.17 1.82 7.37
C VAL A 22 3.22 3.02 7.34
N GLU A 23 2.77 3.45 8.51
CA GLU A 23 1.99 4.69 8.63
C GLU A 23 2.82 5.92 8.25
N ALA A 24 2.20 6.79 7.46
CA ALA A 24 2.74 8.08 7.06
C ALA A 24 1.64 9.14 6.99
N ILE A 25 2.06 10.40 7.00
CA ILE A 25 1.19 11.55 6.79
C ILE A 25 1.69 12.28 5.54
N ALA A 26 0.78 12.58 4.62
CA ALA A 26 1.08 13.40 3.46
C ALA A 26 1.44 14.82 3.91
N SER A 27 2.66 15.26 3.61
CA SER A 27 3.16 16.58 3.98
C SER A 27 2.70 17.70 3.04
N ARG A 28 2.19 17.34 1.86
CA ARG A 28 1.58 18.21 0.86
C ARG A 28 0.58 17.42 0.02
N ASP A 29 -0.20 18.14 -0.77
CA ASP A 29 -1.08 17.52 -1.77
C ASP A 29 -0.26 16.69 -2.75
N THR A 30 -0.59 15.41 -2.89
CA THR A 30 0.17 14.44 -3.70
C THR A 30 -0.78 13.66 -4.59
N PHE A 31 -0.44 13.54 -5.88
CA PHE A 31 -1.20 12.73 -6.82
C PHE A 31 -0.90 11.24 -6.66
N ALA A 32 -1.96 10.44 -6.65
CA ALA A 32 -1.89 9.00 -6.68
C ALA A 32 -2.51 8.46 -7.97
N TYR A 33 -1.84 7.48 -8.57
CA TYR A 33 -2.20 6.86 -9.85
C TYR A 33 -2.76 5.46 -9.63
N ALA A 34 -3.62 5.00 -10.54
CA ALA A 34 -4.26 3.69 -10.42
C ALA A 34 -3.26 2.55 -10.67
N ALA A 35 -2.32 2.77 -11.60
CA ALA A 35 -1.24 1.84 -11.91
C ALA A 35 0.12 2.55 -12.11
N VAL A 36 1.18 1.74 -12.05
CA VAL A 36 2.55 2.15 -12.39
C VAL A 36 2.62 2.50 -13.89
N ASN A 37 3.28 3.61 -14.22
CA ASN A 37 3.38 4.18 -15.59
C ASN A 37 2.07 4.73 -16.18
N ASP A 38 1.03 4.94 -15.37
CA ASP A 38 -0.15 5.69 -15.82
C ASP A 38 0.21 7.11 -16.25
N ALA A 39 -0.66 7.70 -17.08
CA ALA A 39 -0.47 9.05 -17.57
C ALA A 39 -0.47 10.07 -16.42
N ARG A 40 0.61 10.85 -16.30
CA ARG A 40 0.83 11.78 -15.19
C ARG A 40 -0.21 12.92 -15.11
N ASP A 41 -0.86 13.24 -16.21
CA ASP A 41 -1.92 14.23 -16.31
C ASP A 41 -3.29 13.69 -15.88
N LYS A 42 -3.40 12.40 -15.51
CA LYS A 42 -4.64 11.73 -15.13
C LYS A 42 -4.50 10.98 -13.80
N PRO A 43 -4.36 11.69 -12.67
CA PRO A 43 -4.31 11.05 -11.36
C PRO A 43 -5.65 10.36 -11.06
N ALA A 44 -5.58 9.21 -10.39
CA ALA A 44 -6.77 8.50 -9.92
C ALA A 44 -7.42 9.24 -8.74
N PHE A 45 -6.59 9.83 -7.87
CA PHE A 45 -7.04 10.73 -6.81
C PHE A 45 -5.89 11.63 -6.32
N THR A 46 -6.26 12.68 -5.59
CA THR A 46 -5.31 13.51 -4.83
C THR A 46 -5.37 13.13 -3.36
N ILE A 47 -4.22 12.94 -2.76
CA ILE A 47 -4.04 12.79 -1.31
C ILE A 47 -3.79 14.19 -0.77
N GLN A 48 -4.70 14.69 0.07
CA GLN A 48 -4.58 16.02 0.64
C GLN A 48 -3.50 16.06 1.72
N ALA A 49 -2.82 17.19 1.88
CA ALA A 49 -1.89 17.41 2.99
C ALA A 49 -2.55 17.10 4.35
N GLY A 50 -1.81 16.48 5.25
CA GLY A 50 -2.30 16.02 6.56
C GLY A 50 -3.04 14.68 6.53
N THR A 51 -3.33 14.11 5.35
CA THR A 51 -3.99 12.80 5.25
C THR A 51 -3.06 11.69 5.76
N SER A 52 -3.57 10.85 6.66
CA SER A 52 -2.88 9.63 7.10
C SER A 52 -3.07 8.52 6.06
N CYS A 53 -1.97 7.86 5.72
CA CYS A 53 -1.92 6.77 4.76
C CYS A 53 -1.01 5.65 5.28
N LEU A 54 -1.21 4.45 4.75
CA LEU A 54 -0.24 3.36 4.81
C LEU A 54 0.61 3.42 3.54
N VAL A 55 1.92 3.34 3.70
CA VAL A 55 2.92 3.33 2.62
C VAL A 55 3.51 1.94 2.54
N GLY A 56 3.44 1.33 1.37
CA GLY A 56 3.89 -0.05 1.14
C GLY A 56 5.19 -0.11 0.35
N LYS A 57 5.25 -1.09 -0.54
CA LYS A 57 6.41 -1.33 -1.40
C LYS A 57 6.59 -0.23 -2.44
N THR A 58 7.83 -0.12 -2.92
CA THR A 58 8.18 0.69 -4.09
C THR A 58 8.43 -0.23 -5.28
N LEU A 59 7.81 0.10 -6.42
CA LEU A 59 8.06 -0.53 -7.71
C LEU A 59 8.73 0.47 -8.65
N PHE A 60 9.63 -0.01 -9.49
CA PHE A 60 10.27 0.81 -10.52
C PHE A 60 9.51 0.62 -11.83
N GLY A 61 8.88 1.70 -12.29
CA GLY A 61 8.29 1.79 -13.61
C GLY A 61 9.35 1.95 -14.70
N LYS A 62 8.94 2.43 -15.88
CA LYS A 62 9.83 2.60 -17.02
C LYS A 62 10.90 3.65 -16.77
N VAL A 63 10.54 4.73 -16.07
CA VAL A 63 11.44 5.87 -15.80
C VAL A 63 11.44 6.32 -14.34
N ASP A 64 10.43 5.95 -13.55
CA ASP A 64 10.26 6.44 -12.17
C ASP A 64 10.08 5.31 -11.17
N ALA A 65 10.32 5.63 -9.90
CA ALA A 65 9.87 4.83 -8.77
C ALA A 65 8.44 5.23 -8.37
N TYR A 66 7.65 4.23 -7.99
CA TYR A 66 6.26 4.36 -7.58
C TYR A 66 6.09 3.65 -6.25
N THR A 67 5.62 4.36 -5.23
CA THR A 67 5.38 3.78 -3.91
C THR A 67 3.88 3.56 -3.71
N GLU A 68 3.53 2.36 -3.27
CA GLU A 68 2.15 1.98 -2.99
C GLU A 68 1.63 2.75 -1.77
N VAL A 69 0.43 3.29 -1.86
CA VAL A 69 -0.25 3.98 -0.76
C VAL A 69 -1.69 3.51 -0.61
N VAL A 70 -2.14 3.42 0.64
CA VAL A 70 -3.53 3.19 1.00
C VAL A 70 -3.96 4.30 1.97
N CYS A 71 -4.90 5.15 1.55
CA CYS A 71 -5.38 6.31 2.31
C CYS A 71 -6.90 6.18 2.48
N GLY A 72 -7.35 5.70 3.64
CA GLY A 72 -8.74 5.31 3.86
C GLY A 72 -9.12 4.08 3.01
N ASP A 73 -10.16 4.22 2.19
CA ASP A 73 -10.63 3.19 1.25
C ASP A 73 -9.94 3.27 -0.13
N LYS A 74 -9.12 4.29 -0.37
CA LYS A 74 -8.42 4.50 -1.65
C LYS A 74 -7.04 3.87 -1.62
N LYS A 75 -6.69 3.19 -2.71
CA LYS A 75 -5.37 2.62 -2.95
C LYS A 75 -4.81 3.11 -4.28
N GLY A 76 -3.52 3.40 -4.31
CA GLY A 76 -2.85 3.85 -5.53
C GLY A 76 -1.33 3.88 -5.40
N TRP A 77 -0.71 4.59 -6.34
CA TRP A 77 0.75 4.70 -6.46
C TRP A 77 1.16 6.17 -6.51
N VAL A 78 2.14 6.57 -5.70
CA VAL A 78 2.72 7.93 -5.74
C VAL A 78 4.13 7.90 -6.29
N LEU A 79 4.52 8.91 -7.06
CA LEU A 79 5.91 9.09 -7.48
C LEU A 79 6.71 9.82 -6.40
N GLU A 80 6.10 10.83 -5.79
CA GLU A 80 6.72 11.72 -4.80
C GLU A 80 6.59 11.13 -3.39
N SER A 81 7.17 9.94 -3.18
CA SER A 81 7.13 9.24 -1.89
C SER A 81 7.72 10.03 -0.72
N GLU A 82 8.62 10.98 -0.99
CA GLU A 82 9.18 11.93 -0.03
C GLU A 82 8.12 12.83 0.61
N ASN A 83 6.96 12.99 -0.05
CA ASN A 83 5.83 13.71 0.53
C ASN A 83 5.14 12.90 1.63
N MET A 84 5.35 11.58 1.72
CA MET A 84 4.77 10.69 2.72
C MET A 84 5.70 10.54 3.92
N LYS A 85 5.54 11.41 4.92
CA LYS A 85 6.41 11.41 6.10
C LYS A 85 5.96 10.33 7.08
N SER A 86 6.83 9.36 7.36
CA SER A 86 6.53 8.31 8.34
C SER A 86 6.18 8.92 9.70
N SER A 87 5.11 8.43 10.33
CA SER A 87 4.68 8.87 11.66
C SER A 87 5.74 8.61 12.75
N LYS A 88 6.67 7.67 12.52
CA LYS A 88 7.80 7.39 13.42
C LYS A 88 8.93 8.42 13.38
N SER A 89 8.96 9.31 12.38
CA SER A 89 10.03 10.31 12.22
C SER A 89 9.72 11.65 12.91
N VAL A 90 8.54 11.83 13.50
CA VAL A 90 8.11 13.05 14.21
C VAL A 90 8.18 12.78 15.71
N GLY A 91 9.39 12.58 16.23
CA GLY A 91 9.62 12.24 17.63
C GLY A 91 11.10 12.06 17.91
N GLY A 92 11.85 13.16 17.84
CA GLY A 92 13.25 13.27 18.24
C GLY A 92 13.49 14.64 18.87
#